data_AF-A0A013VH77-F1
#
_entry.id   AF-A0A013VH77-F1
#
_cell.length_a   1.000
_cell.length_b   1.000
_cell.length_c   1.000
_cell.angle_alpha   90.00
_cell.angle_beta   90.00
_cell.angle_gamma   90.00
#
_symmetry.space_group_name_H-M   'P 1'
#
loop_
_entity.id
_entity.type
_entity.pdbx_description
1 polymer ?
#
loop_
_entity_poly.entity_id
_entity_poly.type
_entity_poly.pdbx_seq_one_letter_code
_entity_poly.pdbx_strand_id
1 'polypeptide(L)' 'DNVMVERLWRSVKYEEVYLHAYGGVSEARSSIGRYLSFYNSRRPHSSLAAKTPDQTYFDNLPMLMAA' A
#
# COMPACT_ATOMS: atom_id res chain seq x y z
N ASP A 1 13.41 -12.26 -5.71
CA ASP A 1 13.40 -11.55 -4.41
C ASP A 1 12.00 -10.99 -4.19
N ASN A 2 11.41 -11.15 -2.99
CA ASN A 2 10.01 -10.76 -2.69
C ASN A 2 9.92 -9.71 -1.56
N VAL A 3 11.05 -9.08 -1.22
CA VAL A 3 11.19 -8.25 0.00
C VAL A 3 10.17 -7.11 0.08
N MET A 4 9.79 -6.53 -1.07
CA MET A 4 8.82 -5.43 -1.14
C MET A 4 7.41 -5.88 -0.74
N VAL A 5 6.99 -7.04 -1.25
CA VAL A 5 5.69 -7.63 -0.96
C VAL A 5 5.63 -8.11 0.50
N GLU A 6 6.72 -8.69 1.01
CA GLU A 6 6.81 -9.09 2.41
C GLU A 6 6.70 -7.89 3.36
N ARG A 7 7.36 -6.77 3.03
CA ARG A 7 7.26 -5.53 3.80
C ARG A 7 5.84 -4.96 3.78
N LEU A 8 5.20 -4.93 2.61
CA LEU A 8 3.81 -4.51 2.47
C LEU A 8 2.91 -5.34 3.38
N TRP A 9 2.99 -6.67 3.29
CA TRP A 9 2.16 -7.57 4.10
C TRP A 9 2.45 -7.47 5.59
N ARG A 10 3.69 -7.16 5.99
CA ARG A 10 3.99 -6.87 7.40
C ARG A 10 3.23 -5.62 7.85
N SER A 11 3.30 -4.52 7.12
CA SER A 11 2.54 -3.30 7.48
C SER A 11 1.03 -3.54 7.52
N VAL A 12 0.45 -4.17 6.49
CA VAL A 12 -1.00 -4.45 6.46
C VAL A 12 -1.44 -5.27 7.67
N LYS A 13 -0.66 -6.29 8.06
CA LYS A 13 -1.02 -7.12 9.22
C LYS A 13 -0.99 -6.33 10.52
N TYR A 14 0.10 -5.61 10.79
CA TYR A 14 0.32 -4.96 12.09
C TYR A 14 -0.44 -3.64 12.26
N GLU A 15 -0.63 -2.90 11.19
CA GLU A 15 -1.22 -1.55 11.23
C GLU A 15 -2.73 -1.56 10.96
N GLU A 16 -3.27 -2.65 10.41
CA GLU A 16 -4.69 -2.78 10.07
C GLU A 16 -5.27 -4.09 10.62
N VAL A 17 -4.87 -5.25 10.12
CA VAL A 17 -5.59 -6.52 10.42
C VAL A 17 -5.55 -6.91 11.90
N TYR A 18 -4.42 -6.79 12.58
CA TYR A 18 -4.30 -7.19 13.99
C TYR A 18 -4.95 -6.21 14.98
N LEU A 19 -5.29 -5.00 14.52
CA LEU A 19 -5.92 -3.98 15.36
C LEU A 19 -7.45 -4.01 15.26
N HIS A 20 -8.01 -4.72 14.29
CA HIS A 20 -9.43 -4.69 13.99
C HIS A 20 -10.09 -6.06 14.18
N ALA A 21 -11.21 -6.07 14.89
CA ALA A 21 -12.11 -7.21 14.98
C ALA A 21 -13.25 -7.00 13.95
N TYR A 22 -13.00 -7.37 12.69
CA TYR A 22 -14.01 -7.23 11.64
C TYR A 22 -15.26 -8.07 11.93
N GLY A 23 -16.44 -7.49 11.79
CA GLY A 23 -17.74 -8.17 11.91
C GLY A 23 -18.05 -9.08 10.70
N GLY A 24 -17.29 -8.97 9.61
CA GLY A 24 -17.40 -9.85 8.46
C GLY A 24 -16.47 -9.49 7.31
N VAL A 25 -16.48 -10.32 6.27
CA VAL A 25 -15.58 -10.17 5.10
C VAL A 25 -15.80 -8.86 4.36
N SER A 26 -17.05 -8.39 4.24
CA SER A 26 -17.37 -7.12 3.58
C SER A 26 -16.74 -5.92 4.30
N GLU A 27 -16.78 -5.91 5.63
CA GLU A 27 -16.14 -4.88 6.45
C GLU A 27 -14.62 -4.96 6.33
N ALA A 28 -14.04 -6.16 6.47
CA ALA A 28 -12.61 -6.39 6.31
C ALA A 28 -12.10 -5.87 4.96
N ARG A 29 -12.81 -6.20 3.87
CA ARG A 29 -12.46 -5.75 2.51
C ARG A 29 -12.50 -4.22 2.39
N SER A 30 -13.54 -3.59 2.95
CA SER A 30 -13.65 -2.12 2.94
C SER A 30 -12.53 -1.47 3.75
N SER A 31 -12.23 -1.99 4.94
CA SER A 31 -11.21 -1.41 5.82
C SER A 31 -9.81 -1.57 5.26
N ILE A 32 -9.44 -2.78 4.85
CA ILE A 32 -8.15 -3.08 4.20
C ILE A 32 -8.01 -2.27 2.90
N GLY A 33 -9.07 -2.12 2.11
CA GLY A 33 -9.05 -1.29 0.91
C GLY A 33 -8.75 0.19 1.19
N ARG A 34 -9.32 0.75 2.27
CA ARG A 34 -8.99 2.11 2.73
C ARG A 34 -7.54 2.21 3.19
N TYR A 35 -7.06 1.24 3.96
CA TYR A 35 -5.67 1.20 4.41
C TYR A 35 -4.68 1.15 3.24
N LEU A 36 -4.92 0.29 2.25
CA LEU A 36 -4.09 0.20 1.05
C LEU A 36 -4.09 1.50 0.24
N SER A 37 -5.25 2.14 0.12
CA SER A 37 -5.35 3.45 -0.55
C SER A 37 -4.50 4.51 0.18
N PHE A 38 -4.53 4.52 1.51
CA PHE A 38 -3.67 5.40 2.32
C PHE A 38 -2.18 5.06 2.16
N TYR A 39 -1.82 3.78 2.23
CA TYR A 39 -0.44 3.30 2.12
C TYR A 39 0.20 3.70 0.78
N ASN A 40 -0.56 3.61 -0.31
CA ASN A 40 -0.09 3.89 -1.67
C ASN A 40 -0.07 5.39 -1.99
N SER A 41 -1.08 6.15 -1.58
CA SER A 41 -1.25 7.53 -2.04
C SER A 41 -0.76 8.61 -1.06
N ARG A 42 -0.65 8.30 0.24
CA ARG A 42 -0.39 9.33 1.27
C ARG A 42 0.79 9.04 2.19
N ARG A 43 1.18 7.78 2.36
CA ARG A 43 2.26 7.41 3.28
C ARG A 43 3.63 7.53 2.60
N PRO A 44 4.51 8.45 3.02
CA PRO A 44 5.88 8.50 2.54
C PRO A 44 6.70 7.36 3.14
N HIS A 45 7.56 6.72 2.32
CA HIS A 45 8.41 5.61 2.77
C HIS A 45 9.88 6.01 2.70
N SER A 46 10.63 5.75 3.77
CA SER A 46 12.07 6.07 3.82
C SER A 46 12.88 5.36 2.73
N SER A 47 12.52 4.11 2.42
CA SER A 47 13.13 3.35 1.32
C SER A 47 12.76 3.85 -0.08
N LEU A 48 11.79 4.76 -0.18
CA LEU A 48 11.40 5.45 -1.41
C LEU A 48 11.80 6.94 -1.37
N ALA A 49 12.85 7.30 -0.62
CA ALA A 49 13.30 8.68 -0.45
C ALA A 49 12.16 9.64 -0.01
N ALA A 50 11.32 9.19 0.93
CA ALA A 50 10.14 9.89 1.42
C ALA A 50 9.04 10.14 0.37
N LYS A 51 9.06 9.43 -0.76
CA LYS A 51 7.94 9.37 -1.70
C LYS A 51 6.92 8.30 -1.29
N THR A 52 5.71 8.42 -1.82
CA THR A 52 4.70 7.37 -1.74
C THR A 52 4.92 6.30 -2.82
N PRO A 53 4.35 5.09 -2.66
CA PRO A 53 4.41 4.07 -3.70
C PRO A 53 3.79 4.55 -5.01
N ASP A 54 2.66 5.27 -4.96
CA ASP A 54 2.04 5.85 -6.16
C ASP A 54 2.97 6.84 -6.85
N GLN A 55 3.57 7.78 -6.10
CA GLN A 55 4.53 8.73 -6.67
C GLN A 55 5.69 8.00 -7.35
N THR A 56 6.26 7.00 -6.69
CA THR A 56 7.35 6.22 -7.28
C THR A 56 6.89 5.49 -8.54
N TYR A 57 5.71 4.87 -8.53
CA TYR A 57 5.19 4.15 -9.68
C TYR A 57 4.93 5.07 -10.87
N PHE A 58 4.24 6.20 -10.66
CA PHE A 58 3.91 7.14 -11.73
C PHE A 58 5.12 7.94 -12.23
N ASP A 59 6.07 8.28 -11.36
CA ASP A 59 7.33 8.95 -11.76
C ASP A 59 8.21 8.04 -12.63
N ASN A 60 8.15 6.72 -12.38
CA ASN A 60 8.93 5.71 -13.12
C ASN A 60 8.09 5.00 -14.20
N LEU A 61 6.83 5.38 -14.36
CA LEU A 61 6.02 4.93 -15.48
C LEU A 61 6.68 5.54 -16.72
N PRO A 62 7.28 4.76 -17.61
CA PRO A 62 7.88 5.34 -18.80
C PRO A 62 6.77 6.05 -19.58
N MET A 63 7.12 6.92 -20.53
CA MET A 63 6.26 7.35 -21.64
C MET A 63 5.71 6.16 -22.49
N LEU A 64 5.54 4.97 -21.93
CA LEU A 64 5.06 3.73 -22.55
C LEU A 64 3.54 3.73 -22.82
N MET A 65 2.84 4.81 -22.46
CA MET A 65 1.46 5.07 -22.88
C MET A 65 1.36 6.18 -23.95
N ALA A 66 2.49 6.72 -24.41
CA ALA A 66 2.55 7.66 -25.53
C ALA A 66 3.09 6.95 -26.78
N ALA A 67 2.30 5.98 -27.29
CA ALA A 67 2.43 5.40 -28.63
C ALA A 67 1.04 4.99 -29.12
#